data_AF-A0A5C6F9U0-F1
#
_entry.id   AF-A0A5C6F9U0-F1
#
_cell.length_a   1.000
_cell.length_b   1.000
_cell.length_c   1.000
_cell.angle_alpha   90.00
_cell.angle_beta   90.00
_cell.angle_gamma   90.00
#
_symmetry.space_group_name_H-M   'P 1'
#
loop_
_entity.id
_entity.type
_entity.pdbx_description
1 polymer ?
#
loop_
_entity_poly.entity_id
_entity_poly.type
_entity_poly.pdbx_seq_one_letter_code
_entity_poly.pdbx_strand_id
1 'polypeptide(L)'
;MRNTNIGHAAYLRMLVIPLLAGFGLALPAQAEIWIDTTGSFKIDAEYERVDGSSVVLRKANGQTIAVPINRLSEASRARAKELYEQAKSGGSKSPTNLATNSESGGSRYQPANRFANIVAPSAPDIGQMDPFPINPKLQQQFDYMKAQVMNGHLEVLWYCLPDDVRTELDSQEFRDLYRPMLENYADQNAAMEKMTAKLLEVLTTKKDFVFGSSLLASVPPGVLPMLQQGYDPGVGLMYEWMSLSKGFESIPETTFTELANYHLPRLGAHATGLLPLAPTGSIDGLLDQVVIEQTSANTGTITAPKQNGETETVEVVLHDGRWLPSEFVDLLIANKDNLVQKAKESATEFEKVMSPASQVQTAALLETVSVPVGAALDSLLAATNQREFDQAAMGMVQQAMMMAAGMGAANAAPPSPPQDSKDGQPQSSVRVPSRPTLLWATS
;
A
#
# COMPACT_ATOMS: atom_id res chain seq x y z
N MET A 1 27.81 9.82 24.88
CA MET A 1 27.41 8.39 24.96
C MET A 1 26.12 8.23 24.17
N ARG A 2 26.20 7.44 23.09
CA ARG A 2 25.16 6.86 22.20
C ARG A 2 24.12 7.80 21.55
N ASN A 3 24.51 8.27 20.36
CA ASN A 3 23.63 8.61 19.25
C ASN A 3 22.89 7.35 18.74
N THR A 4 21.57 7.42 18.60
CA THR A 4 20.77 6.51 17.77
C THR A 4 20.18 7.32 16.62
N ASN A 5 20.99 7.47 15.58
CA ASN A 5 20.52 7.62 14.20
C ASN A 5 20.26 6.21 13.64
N ILE A 6 19.39 6.14 12.63
CA ILE A 6 18.95 5.00 11.79
C ILE A 6 17.50 4.61 12.10
N GLY A 7 16.59 4.96 11.17
CA GLY A 7 15.27 4.34 11.08
C GLY A 7 14.05 5.18 10.68
N HIS A 8 14.17 6.39 10.10
CA HIS A 8 12.99 7.20 9.73
C HIS A 8 12.84 7.52 8.23
N ALA A 9 13.47 6.73 7.35
CA ALA A 9 13.39 6.89 5.89
C ALA A 9 12.52 5.82 5.19
N ALA A 10 11.42 5.39 5.83
CA ALA A 10 10.49 4.40 5.28
C ALA A 10 9.06 4.92 5.04
N TYR A 11 8.73 6.14 5.48
CA TYR A 11 7.33 6.56 5.65
C TYR A 11 6.70 7.32 4.46
N LEU A 12 7.30 7.31 3.27
CA LEU A 12 6.76 8.08 2.13
C LEU A 12 6.91 7.43 0.74
N ARG A 13 6.87 6.08 0.66
CA ARG A 13 6.96 5.37 -0.63
C ARG A 13 5.80 4.42 -0.95
N MET A 14 4.67 4.50 -0.25
CA MET A 14 3.52 3.58 -0.45
C MET A 14 2.17 4.27 -0.70
N LEU A 15 2.12 5.51 -1.18
CA LEU A 15 0.83 6.23 -1.28
C LEU A 15 -0.05 5.88 -2.49
N VAL A 16 0.25 4.81 -3.24
CA VAL A 16 -0.71 4.14 -4.15
C VAL A 16 -0.41 2.61 -4.28
N ILE A 17 0.47 2.06 -3.42
CA ILE A 17 0.48 0.62 -3.10
C ILE A 17 0.15 0.46 -1.61
N PRO A 18 -1.14 0.61 -1.24
CA PRO A 18 -1.61 -0.01 -0.02
C PRO A 18 -3.00 -0.63 -0.24
N LEU A 19 -3.23 -1.31 -1.37
CA LEU A 19 -4.54 -1.93 -1.60
C LEU A 19 -4.58 -3.42 -1.19
N LEU A 20 -3.42 -4.07 -1.00
CA LEU A 20 -3.31 -5.39 -0.36
C LEU A 20 -2.22 -5.50 0.73
N ALA A 21 -1.53 -4.40 1.06
CA ALA A 21 -0.50 -4.37 2.11
C ALA A 21 -0.42 -3.02 2.88
N GLY A 22 -1.46 -2.20 2.86
CA GLY A 22 -1.43 -0.94 3.60
C GLY A 22 -2.78 -0.54 4.16
N PHE A 23 -3.01 -0.98 5.39
CA PHE A 23 -3.57 -0.09 6.40
C PHE A 23 -2.93 -0.46 7.75
N GLY A 24 -1.59 -0.50 7.75
CA GLY A 24 -0.76 -0.53 8.95
C GLY A 24 -0.31 0.89 9.30
N LEU A 25 -1.26 1.81 9.50
CA LEU A 25 -0.99 2.90 10.43
C LEU A 25 -1.06 2.28 11.82
N ALA A 26 0.04 1.66 12.27
CA ALA A 26 0.22 1.34 13.67
C ALA A 26 0.36 2.67 14.42
N LEU A 27 -0.78 3.30 14.70
CA LEU A 27 -0.88 4.23 15.80
C LEU A 27 -0.65 3.40 17.07
N PRO A 28 0.06 3.93 18.07
CA PRO A 28 0.23 3.22 19.32
C PRO A 28 -1.16 2.91 19.89
N ALA A 29 -1.50 1.61 19.96
CA ALA A 29 -2.67 1.13 20.66
C ALA A 29 -2.71 1.77 22.05
N GLN A 30 -3.71 2.60 22.30
CA GLN A 30 -3.86 3.24 23.61
C GLN A 30 -4.50 2.22 24.54
N ALA A 31 -3.63 1.42 25.16
CA ALA A 31 -4.02 0.62 26.29
C ALA A 31 -4.57 1.55 27.41
N GLU A 32 -5.78 1.24 27.88
CA GLU A 32 -6.47 2.02 28.91
C GLU A 32 -6.15 1.41 30.27
N ILE A 33 -5.93 2.25 31.30
CA ILE A 33 -5.63 1.77 32.64
C ILE A 33 -6.94 1.41 33.35
N TRP A 34 -7.16 0.12 33.53
CA TRP A 34 -8.26 -0.41 34.34
C TRP A 34 -7.83 -0.48 35.80
N ILE A 35 -8.68 0.05 36.67
CA ILE A 35 -8.39 0.18 38.11
C ILE A 35 -9.41 -0.63 38.89
N ASP A 36 -8.97 -1.34 39.91
CA ASP A 36 -9.87 -2.04 40.84
C ASP A 36 -10.53 -1.09 41.86
N THR A 37 -11.46 -1.60 42.67
CA THR A 37 -12.15 -0.80 43.70
C THR A 37 -11.22 -0.27 44.79
N THR A 38 -10.06 -0.89 44.98
CA THR A 38 -9.08 -0.48 46.00
C THR A 38 -8.06 0.53 45.47
N GLY A 39 -7.97 0.72 44.16
CA GLY A 39 -6.92 1.53 43.51
C GLY A 39 -5.54 0.88 43.52
N SER A 40 -5.39 -0.28 44.17
CA SER A 40 -4.10 -0.97 44.35
C SER A 40 -3.74 -1.82 43.14
N PHE A 41 -4.74 -2.28 42.39
CA PHE A 41 -4.53 -3.03 41.17
C PHE A 41 -4.84 -2.12 39.96
N LYS A 42 -3.83 -1.90 39.14
CA LYS A 42 -3.91 -1.18 37.87
C LYS A 42 -3.41 -2.09 36.78
N ILE A 43 -4.17 -2.19 35.71
CA ILE A 43 -3.79 -3.00 34.56
C ILE A 43 -3.98 -2.22 33.28
N ASP A 44 -2.92 -2.19 32.49
CA ASP A 44 -2.94 -1.61 31.17
C ASP A 44 -3.44 -2.68 30.18
N ALA A 45 -4.67 -2.51 29.72
CA ALA A 45 -5.34 -3.52 28.92
C ALA A 45 -6.47 -2.91 28.08
N GLU A 46 -6.79 -3.58 27.00
CA GLU A 46 -7.90 -3.25 26.12
C GLU A 46 -9.17 -3.97 26.59
N TYR A 47 -10.31 -3.32 26.44
CA TYR A 47 -11.61 -3.97 26.65
C TYR A 47 -11.90 -4.91 25.49
N GLU A 48 -12.27 -6.16 25.78
CA GLU A 48 -12.64 -7.13 24.74
C GLU A 48 -14.15 -7.40 24.74
N ARG A 49 -14.73 -7.73 25.91
CA ARG A 49 -16.18 -7.98 26.06
C ARG A 49 -16.61 -7.99 27.51
N VAL A 50 -17.92 -8.05 27.75
CA VAL A 50 -18.51 -8.49 29.02
C VAL A 50 -18.94 -9.96 28.88
N ASP A 51 -18.50 -10.79 29.81
CA ASP A 51 -18.90 -12.20 29.93
C ASP A 51 -19.54 -12.42 31.31
N GLY A 52 -20.86 -12.52 31.33
CA GLY A 52 -21.66 -12.63 32.55
C GLY A 52 -21.43 -11.44 33.49
N SER A 53 -20.80 -11.70 34.64
CA SER A 53 -20.49 -10.70 35.68
C SER A 53 -19.06 -10.16 35.62
N SER A 54 -18.32 -10.43 34.54
CA SER A 54 -16.92 -10.06 34.38
C SER A 54 -16.68 -9.28 33.09
N VAL A 55 -15.71 -8.37 33.13
CA VAL A 55 -15.15 -7.73 31.95
C VAL A 55 -13.91 -8.51 31.53
N VAL A 56 -13.86 -8.90 30.27
CA VAL A 56 -12.71 -9.55 29.66
C VAL A 56 -11.81 -8.45 29.10
N LEU A 57 -10.56 -8.42 29.58
CA LEU A 57 -9.55 -7.43 29.22
C LEU A 57 -8.34 -8.11 28.58
N ARG A 58 -7.80 -7.53 27.51
CA ARG A 58 -6.62 -8.02 26.79
C ARG A 58 -5.41 -7.14 27.08
N LYS A 59 -4.36 -7.70 27.67
CA LYS A 59 -3.10 -6.98 27.91
C LYS A 59 -2.32 -6.81 26.60
N ALA A 60 -1.35 -5.89 26.59
CA ALA A 60 -0.42 -5.68 25.48
C ALA A 60 0.37 -6.93 25.05
N ASN A 61 0.50 -7.95 25.92
CA ASN A 61 1.15 -9.23 25.58
C ASN A 61 0.18 -10.26 24.98
N GLY A 62 -1.04 -9.84 24.59
CA GLY A 62 -2.09 -10.71 24.05
C GLY A 62 -2.81 -11.57 25.09
N GLN A 63 -2.40 -11.54 26.36
CA GLN A 63 -3.04 -12.33 27.40
C GLN A 63 -4.39 -11.71 27.80
N THR A 64 -5.44 -12.52 27.74
CA THR A 64 -6.75 -12.17 28.26
C THR A 64 -6.89 -12.46 29.75
N ILE A 65 -7.56 -11.55 30.46
CA ILE A 65 -7.96 -11.75 31.84
C ILE A 65 -9.44 -11.40 32.02
N ALA A 66 -10.14 -12.16 32.85
CA ALA A 66 -11.50 -11.83 33.26
C ALA A 66 -11.45 -11.12 34.62
N VAL A 67 -11.89 -9.86 34.66
CA VAL A 67 -11.99 -9.07 35.88
C VAL A 67 -13.46 -8.95 36.29
N PRO A 68 -13.85 -9.45 37.47
CA PRO A 68 -15.22 -9.29 37.96
C PRO A 68 -15.63 -7.82 38.00
N ILE A 69 -16.81 -7.46 37.45
CA ILE A 69 -17.28 -6.07 37.36
C ILE A 69 -17.34 -5.42 38.74
N ASN A 70 -17.73 -6.16 39.77
CA ASN A 70 -17.77 -5.67 41.16
C ASN A 70 -16.39 -5.34 41.75
N ARG A 71 -15.31 -5.81 41.13
CA ARG A 71 -13.93 -5.50 41.51
C ARG A 71 -13.35 -4.31 40.76
N LEU A 72 -14.00 -3.83 39.70
CA LEU A 72 -13.57 -2.63 38.99
C LEU A 72 -13.97 -1.36 39.75
N SER A 73 -13.14 -0.31 39.64
CA SER A 73 -13.45 1.04 40.11
C SER A 73 -14.74 1.57 39.45
N GLU A 74 -15.33 2.61 40.03
CA GLU A 74 -16.54 3.22 39.45
C GLU A 74 -16.32 3.73 38.02
N ALA A 75 -15.17 4.37 37.76
CA ALA A 75 -14.78 4.85 36.43
C ALA A 75 -14.62 3.68 35.44
N SER A 76 -13.89 2.63 35.82
CA SER A 76 -13.70 1.45 34.97
C SER A 76 -15.01 0.69 34.73
N ARG A 77 -15.93 0.65 35.70
CA ARG A 77 -17.28 0.07 35.50
C ARG A 77 -18.14 0.91 34.55
N ALA A 78 -18.12 2.23 34.69
CA ALA A 78 -18.85 3.13 33.80
C ALA A 78 -18.35 2.98 32.35
N ARG A 79 -17.03 2.88 32.19
CA ARG A 79 -16.38 2.64 30.89
C ARG A 79 -16.75 1.28 30.29
N ALA A 80 -16.65 0.19 31.07
CA ALA A 80 -17.08 -1.13 30.62
C ALA A 80 -18.56 -1.16 30.20
N LYS A 81 -19.43 -0.43 30.90
CA LYS A 81 -20.84 -0.32 30.56
C LYS A 81 -21.05 0.42 29.24
N GLU A 82 -20.35 1.53 29.03
CA GLU A 82 -20.41 2.29 27.78
C GLU A 82 -20.00 1.41 26.59
N LEU A 83 -18.86 0.73 26.71
CA LEU A 83 -18.34 -0.18 25.67
C LEU A 83 -19.27 -1.38 25.42
N TYR A 84 -19.93 -1.88 26.48
CA TYR A 84 -20.94 -2.94 26.36
C TYR A 84 -22.20 -2.47 25.62
N GLU A 85 -22.72 -1.27 25.91
CA GLU A 85 -23.90 -0.73 25.24
C GLU A 85 -23.61 -0.35 23.78
N GLN A 86 -22.40 0.11 23.47
CA GLN A 86 -21.94 0.32 22.08
C GLN A 86 -21.92 -1.01 21.31
N ALA A 87 -21.36 -2.07 21.90
CA ALA A 87 -21.33 -3.40 21.29
C ALA A 87 -22.74 -3.98 21.08
N LYS A 88 -23.71 -3.61 21.93
CA LYS A 88 -25.11 -4.07 21.85
C LYS A 88 -25.97 -3.27 20.87
N SER A 89 -25.68 -1.99 20.67
CA SER A 89 -26.44 -1.08 19.79
C SER A 89 -26.04 -1.16 18.31
N GLY A 90 -24.94 -1.85 17.98
CA GLY A 90 -24.58 -2.21 16.60
C GLY A 90 -25.45 -3.30 15.94
N GLY A 91 -26.56 -3.72 16.58
CA GLY A 91 -27.46 -4.75 16.08
C GLY A 91 -28.62 -4.22 15.23
N SER A 92 -28.57 -4.50 13.93
CA SER A 92 -29.71 -4.66 13.02
C SER A 92 -30.42 -3.40 12.51
N LYS A 93 -29.82 -2.74 11.51
CA LYS A 93 -30.60 -2.28 10.35
C LYS A 93 -30.46 -3.34 9.26
N SER A 94 -31.59 -3.86 8.77
CA SER A 94 -31.62 -4.82 7.66
C SER A 94 -30.77 -4.30 6.50
N PRO A 95 -29.91 -5.12 5.89
CA PRO A 95 -29.19 -4.74 4.70
C PRO A 95 -30.22 -4.56 3.58
N THR A 96 -30.44 -3.32 3.18
CA THR A 96 -31.06 -3.04 1.88
C THR A 96 -30.17 -3.71 0.84
N ASN A 97 -30.70 -4.73 0.17
CA ASN A 97 -30.09 -5.31 -1.02
C ASN A 97 -29.79 -4.18 -2.02
N LEU A 98 -28.52 -3.76 -2.07
CA LEU A 98 -27.95 -2.85 -3.08
C LEU A 98 -26.83 -3.56 -3.86
N ALA A 99 -26.94 -4.88 -3.99
CA ALA A 99 -26.16 -5.71 -4.91
C ALA A 99 -26.66 -5.62 -6.37
N THR A 100 -27.30 -4.51 -6.74
CA THR A 100 -27.67 -4.17 -8.11
C THR A 100 -27.28 -2.73 -8.40
N ASN A 101 -26.01 -2.51 -8.69
CA ASN A 101 -25.52 -1.32 -9.40
C ASN A 101 -24.22 -1.66 -10.13
N SER A 102 -24.29 -2.67 -10.99
CA SER A 102 -23.37 -2.83 -12.12
C SER A 102 -24.13 -2.90 -13.45
N GLU A 103 -25.40 -2.50 -13.52
CA GLU A 103 -25.95 -2.02 -14.80
C GLU A 103 -25.26 -0.70 -15.12
N SER A 104 -24.07 -0.73 -15.75
CA SER A 104 -23.43 0.42 -16.42
C SER A 104 -23.78 1.76 -15.75
N GLY A 105 -23.58 1.82 -14.43
CA GLY A 105 -23.97 2.96 -13.60
C GLY A 105 -22.96 4.02 -13.89
N GLY A 106 -23.14 4.68 -15.03
CA GLY A 106 -22.16 5.53 -15.67
C GLY A 106 -21.62 6.49 -14.64
N SER A 107 -20.40 6.23 -14.17
CA SER A 107 -19.59 7.25 -13.55
C SER A 107 -19.64 8.42 -14.51
N ARG A 108 -20.30 9.52 -14.12
CA ARG A 108 -20.33 10.73 -14.96
C ARG A 108 -18.93 11.32 -15.07
N TYR A 109 -18.06 10.92 -14.15
CA TYR A 109 -16.65 11.13 -14.25
C TYR A 109 -16.10 10.41 -15.48
N GLN A 110 -15.82 11.22 -16.48
CA GLN A 110 -14.98 10.88 -17.60
C GLN A 110 -13.83 11.88 -17.56
N PRO A 111 -12.60 11.44 -17.23
CA PRO A 111 -11.47 12.34 -17.27
C PRO A 111 -11.36 12.88 -18.69
N ALA A 112 -11.27 14.20 -18.83
CA ALA A 112 -10.89 14.78 -20.11
C ALA A 112 -9.55 14.15 -20.51
N ASN A 113 -9.37 13.82 -21.79
CA ASN A 113 -8.04 13.44 -22.26
C ASN A 113 -7.15 14.70 -22.18
N ARG A 114 -6.46 14.86 -21.04
CA ARG A 114 -5.61 16.01 -20.74
C ARG A 114 -4.19 15.84 -21.30
N PHE A 115 -3.88 14.67 -21.84
CA PHE A 115 -2.58 14.36 -22.39
C PHE A 115 -2.63 14.50 -23.92
N ALA A 116 -2.34 15.72 -24.39
CA ALA A 116 -2.20 15.98 -25.81
C ALA A 116 -1.21 14.96 -26.41
N ASN A 117 -1.56 14.38 -27.56
CA ASN A 117 -0.77 13.39 -28.31
C ASN A 117 -0.66 11.98 -27.70
N ILE A 118 -1.20 11.71 -26.52
CA ILE A 118 -1.19 10.36 -25.95
C ILE A 118 -2.46 9.61 -26.37
N VAL A 119 -2.26 8.52 -27.11
CA VAL A 119 -3.31 7.54 -27.40
C VAL A 119 -3.10 6.38 -26.43
N ALA A 120 -3.88 6.37 -25.36
CA ALA A 120 -3.81 5.31 -24.37
C ALA A 120 -4.11 3.95 -25.01
N PRO A 121 -3.35 2.89 -24.70
CA PRO A 121 -3.78 1.52 -24.98
C PRO A 121 -5.17 1.29 -24.40
N SER A 122 -6.03 0.62 -25.16
CA SER A 122 -7.37 0.29 -24.67
C SER A 122 -7.27 -0.74 -23.55
N ALA A 123 -7.90 -0.45 -22.41
CA ALA A 123 -8.07 -1.42 -21.34
C ALA A 123 -8.85 -2.64 -21.86
N PRO A 124 -8.38 -3.87 -21.60
CA PRO A 124 -9.16 -5.07 -21.87
C PRO A 124 -10.53 -5.02 -21.19
N ASP A 125 -11.53 -5.63 -21.82
CA ASP A 125 -12.81 -5.86 -21.16
C ASP A 125 -12.66 -7.01 -20.15
N ILE A 126 -12.85 -6.70 -18.87
CA ILE A 126 -12.83 -7.66 -17.76
C ILE A 126 -14.23 -8.03 -17.27
N GLY A 127 -15.28 -7.55 -17.95
CA GLY A 127 -16.66 -7.77 -17.52
C GLY A 127 -17.05 -6.92 -16.31
N GLN A 128 -18.12 -7.35 -15.63
CA GLN A 128 -18.59 -6.71 -14.41
C GLN A 128 -18.08 -7.47 -13.19
N MET A 129 -17.68 -6.73 -12.16
CA MET A 129 -17.34 -7.33 -10.87
C MET A 129 -18.57 -8.07 -10.33
N ASP A 130 -18.36 -9.28 -9.80
CA ASP A 130 -19.45 -9.99 -9.13
C ASP A 130 -19.95 -9.18 -7.92
N PRO A 131 -21.21 -9.37 -7.50
CA PRO A 131 -21.69 -8.73 -6.30
C PRO A 131 -20.92 -9.16 -5.04
N PHE A 132 -20.63 -8.21 -4.16
CA PHE A 132 -19.96 -8.50 -2.89
C PHE A 132 -20.83 -9.46 -2.04
N PRO A 133 -20.25 -10.52 -1.44
CA PRO A 133 -21.00 -11.48 -0.63
C PRO A 133 -21.72 -10.83 0.56
N ILE A 134 -22.92 -11.31 0.88
CA ILE A 134 -23.69 -10.86 2.04
C ILE A 134 -23.23 -11.63 3.28
N ASN A 135 -22.67 -10.94 4.27
CA ASN A 135 -22.20 -11.51 5.54
C ASN A 135 -21.28 -12.74 5.36
N PRO A 136 -20.18 -12.61 4.59
CA PRO A 136 -19.27 -13.73 4.34
C PRO A 136 -18.60 -14.22 5.62
N LYS A 137 -18.24 -15.51 5.66
CA LYS A 137 -17.17 -15.97 6.57
C LYS A 137 -15.84 -15.33 6.17
N LEU A 138 -14.87 -15.28 7.09
CA LEU A 138 -13.60 -14.60 6.82
C LEU A 138 -12.89 -15.18 5.59
N GLN A 139 -12.78 -16.52 5.50
CA GLN A 139 -12.23 -17.20 4.34
C GLN A 139 -12.99 -16.86 3.05
N GLN A 140 -14.33 -16.78 3.11
CA GLN A 140 -15.14 -16.48 1.93
C GLN A 140 -14.91 -15.07 1.41
N GLN A 141 -14.72 -14.07 2.30
CA GLN A 141 -14.38 -12.72 1.86
C GLN A 141 -12.98 -12.68 1.24
N PHE A 142 -12.00 -13.34 1.86
CA PHE A 142 -10.64 -13.41 1.32
C PHE A 142 -10.62 -14.06 -0.08
N ASP A 143 -11.28 -15.21 -0.23
CA ASP A 143 -11.36 -15.93 -1.52
C ASP A 143 -12.05 -15.08 -2.58
N TYR A 144 -13.13 -14.39 -2.21
CA TYR A 144 -13.83 -13.47 -3.11
C TYR A 144 -12.94 -12.31 -3.55
N MET A 145 -12.26 -11.65 -2.61
CA MET A 145 -11.32 -10.55 -2.93
C MET A 145 -10.18 -11.03 -3.82
N LYS A 146 -9.58 -12.19 -3.50
CA LYS A 146 -8.55 -12.84 -4.32
C LYS A 146 -9.07 -13.05 -5.75
N ALA A 147 -10.25 -13.64 -5.91
CA ALA A 147 -10.83 -13.90 -7.22
C ALA A 147 -11.06 -12.61 -8.02
N GLN A 148 -11.67 -11.60 -7.40
CA GLN A 148 -11.94 -10.31 -8.07
C GLN A 148 -10.63 -9.61 -8.48
N VAL A 149 -9.63 -9.52 -7.60
CA VAL A 149 -8.32 -8.93 -7.93
C VAL A 149 -7.64 -9.68 -9.07
N MET A 150 -7.66 -11.02 -9.05
CA MET A 150 -7.06 -11.84 -10.10
C MET A 150 -7.79 -11.72 -11.44
N ASN A 151 -9.08 -11.35 -11.43
CA ASN A 151 -9.86 -11.04 -12.62
C ASN A 151 -9.76 -9.56 -13.04
N GLY A 152 -8.96 -8.75 -12.35
CA GLY A 152 -8.73 -7.34 -12.70
C GLY A 152 -9.72 -6.35 -12.05
N HIS A 153 -10.60 -6.81 -11.17
CA HIS A 153 -11.53 -5.95 -10.44
C HIS A 153 -10.86 -5.37 -9.18
N LEU A 154 -9.97 -4.40 -9.35
CA LEU A 154 -9.30 -3.74 -8.22
C LEU A 154 -10.24 -2.86 -7.38
N GLU A 155 -11.38 -2.45 -7.96
CA GLU A 155 -12.47 -1.77 -7.25
C GLU A 155 -13.04 -2.60 -6.11
N VAL A 156 -12.85 -3.92 -6.10
CA VAL A 156 -13.26 -4.78 -4.98
C VAL A 156 -12.71 -4.28 -3.65
N LEU A 157 -11.53 -3.67 -3.66
CA LEU A 157 -10.85 -3.18 -2.47
C LEU A 157 -11.50 -1.91 -1.92
N TRP A 158 -12.09 -1.08 -2.79
CA TRP A 158 -12.97 0.01 -2.37
C TRP A 158 -14.25 -0.56 -1.73
N TYR A 159 -14.87 -1.56 -2.37
CA TYR A 159 -16.12 -2.17 -1.90
C TYR A 159 -15.98 -3.11 -0.69
N CYS A 160 -14.75 -3.38 -0.25
CA CYS A 160 -14.49 -3.99 1.05
C CYS A 160 -14.89 -3.06 2.21
N LEU A 161 -14.98 -1.75 1.97
CA LEU A 161 -15.48 -0.80 2.96
C LEU A 161 -17.02 -0.84 3.05
N PRO A 162 -17.59 -0.78 4.27
CA PRO A 162 -19.02 -0.61 4.47
C PRO A 162 -19.57 0.63 3.78
N ASP A 163 -20.86 0.58 3.44
CA ASP A 163 -21.52 1.63 2.66
C ASP A 163 -21.53 2.99 3.36
N ASP A 164 -21.72 3.00 4.67
CA ASP A 164 -21.71 4.23 5.48
C ASP A 164 -20.31 4.86 5.53
N VAL A 165 -19.26 4.04 5.66
CA VAL A 165 -17.87 4.49 5.57
C VAL A 165 -17.59 5.10 4.19
N ARG A 166 -17.97 4.42 3.09
CA ARG A 166 -17.78 4.97 1.74
C ARG A 166 -18.56 6.26 1.52
N THR A 167 -19.77 6.34 2.06
CA THR A 167 -20.61 7.56 2.00
C THR A 167 -19.94 8.72 2.73
N GLU A 168 -19.35 8.46 3.90
CA GLU A 168 -18.60 9.47 4.67
C GLU A 168 -17.34 9.93 3.92
N LEU A 169 -16.58 9.00 3.34
CA LEU A 169 -15.39 9.30 2.53
C LEU A 169 -15.76 10.10 1.26
N ASP A 170 -16.91 9.82 0.65
CA ASP A 170 -17.43 10.55 -0.51
C ASP A 170 -18.03 11.93 -0.15
N SER A 171 -18.21 12.22 1.15
CA SER A 171 -18.78 13.49 1.61
C SER A 171 -17.95 14.68 1.15
N GLN A 172 -18.62 15.82 0.88
CA GLN A 172 -17.92 17.06 0.51
C GLN A 172 -16.96 17.49 1.63
N GLU A 173 -17.34 17.31 2.90
CA GLU A 173 -16.53 17.70 4.04
C GLU A 173 -15.20 16.92 4.08
N PHE A 174 -15.25 15.60 3.87
CA PHE A 174 -14.05 14.77 3.79
C PHE A 174 -13.19 15.14 2.57
N ARG A 175 -13.81 15.39 1.41
CA ARG A 175 -13.11 15.81 0.18
C ARG A 175 -12.42 17.17 0.33
N ASP A 176 -13.09 18.13 0.95
CA ASP A 176 -12.53 19.47 1.20
C ASP A 176 -11.39 19.42 2.21
N LEU A 177 -11.44 18.51 3.18
CA LEU A 177 -10.39 18.31 4.15
C LEU A 177 -9.07 17.83 3.50
N TYR A 178 -9.15 16.87 2.59
CA TYR A 178 -7.96 16.31 1.93
C TYR A 178 -7.49 17.13 0.73
N ARG A 179 -8.32 18.03 0.20
CA ARG A 179 -7.97 18.87 -0.96
C ARG A 179 -6.59 19.54 -0.84
N PRO A 180 -6.22 20.25 0.25
CA PRO A 180 -4.91 20.91 0.33
C PRO A 180 -3.76 19.91 0.32
N MET A 181 -3.94 18.73 0.93
CA MET A 181 -2.94 17.66 0.92
C MET A 181 -2.73 17.12 -0.50
N LEU A 182 -3.82 16.94 -1.25
CA LEU A 182 -3.80 16.45 -2.63
C LEU A 182 -3.21 17.49 -3.60
N GLU A 183 -3.56 18.77 -3.45
CA GLU A 183 -2.98 19.88 -4.21
C GLU A 183 -1.47 19.98 -3.96
N ASN A 184 -1.04 19.94 -2.69
CA ASN A 184 0.37 19.93 -2.33
C ASN A 184 1.10 18.70 -2.89
N TYR A 185 0.47 17.53 -2.85
CA TYR A 185 1.02 16.32 -3.46
C TYR A 185 1.17 16.47 -4.98
N ALA A 186 0.16 17.00 -5.67
CA ALA A 186 0.20 17.25 -7.10
C ALA A 186 1.32 18.23 -7.47
N ASP A 187 1.47 19.32 -6.72
CA ASP A 187 2.53 20.31 -6.92
C ASP A 187 3.93 19.70 -6.72
N GLN A 188 4.12 18.91 -5.66
CA GLN A 188 5.40 18.24 -5.39
C GLN A 188 5.78 17.22 -6.47
N ASN A 189 4.79 16.59 -7.10
CA ASN A 189 5.01 15.57 -8.11
C ASN A 189 4.93 16.09 -9.55
N ALA A 190 4.63 17.38 -9.77
CA ALA A 190 4.41 17.96 -11.10
C ALA A 190 5.58 17.70 -12.08
N ALA A 191 6.82 17.76 -11.61
CA ALA A 191 8.00 17.47 -12.45
C ALA A 191 8.05 15.99 -12.88
N MET A 192 7.74 15.06 -11.96
CA MET A 192 7.67 13.62 -12.23
C MET A 192 6.49 13.28 -13.13
N GLU A 193 5.34 13.91 -12.93
CA GLU A 193 4.18 13.73 -13.80
C GLU A 193 4.48 14.23 -15.22
N LYS A 194 5.09 15.41 -15.38
CA LYS A 194 5.50 15.91 -16.71
C LYS A 194 6.47 14.97 -17.41
N MET A 195 7.44 14.42 -16.68
CA MET A 195 8.37 13.42 -17.21
C MET A 195 7.64 12.13 -17.60
N THR A 196 6.72 11.65 -16.77
CA THR A 196 5.91 10.45 -17.02
C THR A 196 5.00 10.65 -18.24
N ALA A 197 4.41 11.83 -18.42
CA ALA A 197 3.61 12.19 -19.58
C ALA A 197 4.43 12.08 -20.88
N LYS A 198 5.64 12.64 -20.90
CA LYS A 198 6.55 12.55 -22.05
C LYS A 198 6.96 11.11 -22.33
N LEU A 199 7.26 10.33 -21.29
CA LEU A 199 7.57 8.91 -21.44
C LEU A 199 6.38 8.16 -22.05
N LEU A 200 5.17 8.38 -21.56
CA LEU A 200 3.95 7.82 -22.15
C LEU A 200 3.75 8.26 -23.61
N GLU A 201 4.01 9.53 -23.94
CA GLU A 201 3.96 10.00 -25.33
C GLU A 201 4.99 9.26 -26.21
N VAL A 202 6.22 9.07 -25.74
CA VAL A 202 7.23 8.27 -26.45
C VAL A 202 6.73 6.84 -26.66
N LEU A 203 6.25 6.19 -25.60
CA LEU A 203 5.85 4.78 -25.67
C LEU A 203 4.61 4.57 -26.54
N THR A 204 3.69 5.53 -26.57
CA THR A 204 2.47 5.43 -27.40
C THR A 204 2.72 5.83 -28.85
N THR A 205 3.56 6.83 -29.12
CA THR A 205 3.76 7.37 -30.48
C THR A 205 5.00 6.82 -31.20
N LYS A 206 5.98 6.27 -30.47
CA LYS A 206 7.23 5.74 -31.01
C LYS A 206 7.39 4.24 -30.80
N LYS A 207 6.28 3.51 -30.60
CA LYS A 207 6.27 2.05 -30.38
C LYS A 207 7.13 1.29 -31.40
N ASP A 208 7.00 1.61 -32.68
CA ASP A 208 7.80 0.98 -33.75
C ASP A 208 9.30 1.24 -33.59
N PHE A 209 9.69 2.45 -33.18
CA PHE A 209 11.10 2.77 -32.91
C PHE A 209 11.62 2.08 -31.66
N VAL A 210 10.79 1.93 -30.63
CA VAL A 210 11.15 1.16 -29.42
C VAL A 210 11.45 -0.28 -29.80
N PHE A 211 10.59 -0.93 -30.58
CA PHE A 211 10.82 -2.31 -31.02
C PHE A 211 11.91 -2.46 -32.08
N GLY A 212 12.17 -1.42 -32.87
CA GLY A 212 13.28 -1.36 -33.82
C GLY A 212 14.63 -1.02 -33.18
N SER A 213 14.67 -0.75 -31.87
CA SER A 213 15.87 -0.21 -31.24
C SER A 213 17.01 -1.22 -31.15
N SER A 214 18.22 -0.77 -31.49
CA SER A 214 19.45 -1.56 -31.30
C SER A 214 19.68 -1.97 -29.84
N LEU A 215 19.08 -1.30 -28.86
CA LEU A 215 19.09 -1.73 -27.46
C LEU A 215 18.50 -3.13 -27.27
N LEU A 216 17.46 -3.46 -28.06
CA LEU A 216 16.80 -4.77 -28.01
C LEU A 216 17.61 -5.86 -28.71
N ALA A 217 18.64 -5.52 -29.50
CA ALA A 217 19.49 -6.51 -30.15
C ALA A 217 20.28 -7.37 -29.14
N SER A 218 20.47 -6.87 -27.92
CA SER A 218 21.13 -7.58 -26.83
C SER A 218 20.18 -8.45 -25.99
N VAL A 219 18.88 -8.36 -26.23
CA VAL A 219 17.85 -9.05 -25.44
C VAL A 219 17.75 -10.52 -25.87
N PRO A 220 17.71 -11.48 -24.93
CA PRO A 220 17.57 -12.89 -25.28
C PRO A 220 16.33 -13.17 -26.14
N PRO A 221 16.36 -14.13 -27.10
CA PRO A 221 15.24 -14.38 -28.01
C PRO A 221 13.91 -14.71 -27.32
N GLY A 222 13.94 -15.31 -26.11
CA GLY A 222 12.74 -15.60 -25.32
C GLY A 222 12.10 -14.36 -24.67
N VAL A 223 12.82 -13.26 -24.54
CA VAL A 223 12.35 -12.04 -23.86
C VAL A 223 11.63 -11.10 -24.82
N LEU A 224 11.98 -11.07 -26.11
CA LEU A 224 11.33 -10.18 -27.08
C LEU A 224 9.83 -10.45 -27.23
N PRO A 225 9.35 -11.71 -27.34
CA PRO A 225 7.92 -12.00 -27.34
C PRO A 225 7.22 -11.57 -26.03
N MET A 226 7.89 -11.75 -24.87
CA MET A 226 7.35 -11.29 -23.58
C MET A 226 7.23 -9.77 -23.53
N LEU A 227 8.23 -9.04 -24.04
CA LEU A 227 8.19 -7.58 -24.13
C LEU A 227 7.05 -7.13 -25.05
N GLN A 228 6.88 -7.76 -26.20
CA GLN A 228 5.79 -7.46 -27.14
C GLN A 228 4.43 -7.70 -26.50
N GLN A 229 4.26 -8.83 -25.81
CA GLN A 229 3.03 -9.18 -25.10
C GLN A 229 2.74 -8.20 -23.95
N GLY A 230 3.76 -7.78 -23.20
CA GLY A 230 3.62 -6.90 -22.05
C GLY A 230 3.58 -5.41 -22.36
N TYR A 231 3.89 -5.01 -23.59
CA TYR A 231 4.06 -3.59 -23.94
C TYR A 231 2.77 -2.78 -23.74
N ASP A 232 1.70 -3.16 -24.42
CA ASP A 232 0.44 -2.42 -24.36
C ASP A 232 -0.20 -2.48 -22.97
N PRO A 233 -0.25 -3.64 -22.28
CA PRO A 233 -0.68 -3.69 -20.88
C PRO A 233 0.18 -2.81 -19.96
N GLY A 234 1.51 -2.82 -20.11
CA GLY A 234 2.40 -2.01 -19.28
C GLY A 234 2.25 -0.51 -19.52
N VAL A 235 2.15 -0.08 -20.78
CA VAL A 235 1.91 1.31 -21.14
C VAL A 235 0.53 1.77 -20.68
N GLY A 236 -0.50 0.93 -20.85
CA GLY A 236 -1.86 1.21 -20.39
C GLY A 236 -1.95 1.31 -18.87
N LEU A 237 -1.28 0.43 -18.13
CA LEU A 237 -1.19 0.51 -16.66
C LEU A 237 -0.58 1.84 -16.21
N MET A 238 0.52 2.27 -16.84
CA MET A 238 1.15 3.54 -16.53
C MET A 238 0.26 4.74 -16.90
N TYR A 239 -0.48 4.65 -18.02
CA TYR A 239 -1.44 5.67 -18.41
C TYR A 239 -2.57 5.79 -17.37
N GLU A 240 -3.24 4.69 -17.03
CA GLU A 240 -4.37 4.72 -16.09
C GLU A 240 -3.94 5.13 -14.68
N TRP A 241 -2.71 4.79 -14.27
CA TRP A 241 -2.13 5.30 -13.04
C TRP A 241 -1.98 6.83 -13.04
N MET A 242 -1.41 7.37 -14.12
CA MET A 242 -1.25 8.80 -14.27
C MET A 242 -2.60 9.51 -14.36
N SER A 243 -3.56 8.89 -15.05
CA SER A 243 -4.94 9.35 -15.17
C SER A 243 -5.62 9.42 -13.81
N LEU A 244 -5.44 8.39 -12.95
CA LEU A 244 -5.94 8.38 -11.58
C LEU A 244 -5.29 9.48 -10.72
N SER A 245 -3.96 9.63 -10.79
CA SER A 245 -3.23 10.71 -10.09
C SER A 245 -3.83 12.08 -10.43
N LYS A 246 -4.10 12.33 -11.71
CA LYS A 246 -4.78 13.54 -12.18
C LYS A 246 -6.26 13.61 -11.85
N GLY A 247 -6.92 12.47 -11.70
CA GLY A 247 -8.29 12.39 -11.21
C GLY A 247 -8.45 12.93 -9.81
N PHE A 248 -7.42 12.85 -8.95
CA PHE A 248 -7.49 13.46 -7.62
C PHE A 248 -7.60 14.99 -7.65
N GLU A 249 -7.18 15.66 -8.72
CA GLU A 249 -7.44 17.11 -8.91
C GLU A 249 -8.93 17.42 -9.08
N SER A 250 -9.76 16.43 -9.45
CA SER A 250 -11.21 16.58 -9.61
C SER A 250 -12.01 16.19 -8.36
N ILE A 251 -11.36 15.79 -7.26
CA ILE A 251 -12.02 15.52 -5.98
C ILE A 251 -12.99 16.60 -5.51
N PRO A 252 -12.82 17.90 -5.81
CA PRO A 252 -13.84 18.90 -5.49
C PRO A 252 -15.25 18.58 -6.02
N GLU A 253 -15.31 17.93 -7.19
CA GLU A 253 -16.53 17.67 -7.96
C GLU A 253 -16.76 16.18 -8.25
N THR A 254 -15.83 15.31 -7.84
CA THR A 254 -15.84 13.87 -8.11
C THR A 254 -15.67 13.11 -6.81
N THR A 255 -16.49 12.10 -6.57
CA THR A 255 -16.37 11.27 -5.37
C THR A 255 -15.24 10.25 -5.48
N PHE A 256 -14.77 9.72 -4.35
CA PHE A 256 -13.79 8.62 -4.39
C PHE A 256 -14.39 7.37 -5.03
N THR A 257 -15.68 7.11 -4.80
CA THR A 257 -16.40 6.03 -5.50
C THR A 257 -16.37 6.21 -7.02
N GLU A 258 -16.60 7.43 -7.53
CA GLU A 258 -16.55 7.68 -8.98
C GLU A 258 -15.16 7.48 -9.57
N LEU A 259 -14.11 7.90 -8.85
CA LEU A 259 -12.70 7.65 -9.23
C LEU A 259 -12.38 6.15 -9.19
N ALA A 260 -12.78 5.46 -8.11
CA ALA A 260 -12.56 4.03 -7.93
C ALA A 260 -13.22 3.22 -9.06
N ASN A 261 -14.49 3.49 -9.34
CA ASN A 261 -15.27 2.81 -10.37
C ASN A 261 -14.78 3.07 -11.79
N TYR A 262 -14.12 4.22 -12.03
CA TYR A 262 -13.54 4.51 -13.33
C TYR A 262 -12.14 3.90 -13.48
N HIS A 263 -11.22 4.20 -12.55
CA HIS A 263 -9.79 3.91 -12.73
C HIS A 263 -9.39 2.50 -12.29
N LEU A 264 -9.94 1.98 -11.19
CA LEU A 264 -9.49 0.69 -10.64
C LEU A 264 -9.77 -0.51 -11.56
N PRO A 265 -10.93 -0.63 -12.22
CA PRO A 265 -11.14 -1.70 -13.19
C PRO A 265 -10.19 -1.60 -14.38
N ARG A 266 -9.85 -0.39 -14.84
CA ARG A 266 -8.95 -0.16 -15.99
C ARG A 266 -7.50 -0.49 -15.63
N LEU A 267 -7.06 -0.05 -14.45
CA LEU A 267 -5.77 -0.42 -13.87
C LEU A 267 -5.66 -1.95 -13.76
N GLY A 268 -6.68 -2.60 -13.20
CA GLY A 268 -6.70 -4.04 -13.05
C GLY A 268 -6.75 -4.78 -14.39
N ALA A 269 -7.51 -4.29 -15.37
CA ALA A 269 -7.52 -4.85 -16.73
C ALA A 269 -6.15 -4.81 -17.42
N HIS A 270 -5.38 -3.75 -17.22
CA HIS A 270 -3.99 -3.71 -17.70
C HIS A 270 -3.07 -4.61 -16.88
N ALA A 271 -3.23 -4.64 -15.55
CA ALA A 271 -2.45 -5.51 -14.68
C ALA A 271 -2.67 -7.00 -15.00
N THR A 272 -3.90 -7.43 -15.31
CA THR A 272 -4.19 -8.81 -15.71
C THR A 272 -3.52 -9.19 -17.02
N GLY A 273 -3.38 -8.25 -17.96
CA GLY A 273 -2.59 -8.43 -19.17
C GLY A 273 -1.11 -8.71 -18.94
N LEU A 274 -0.57 -8.33 -17.77
CA LEU A 274 0.81 -8.60 -17.36
C LEU A 274 0.97 -9.91 -16.59
N LEU A 275 -0.10 -10.48 -16.03
CA LEU A 275 -0.04 -11.72 -15.24
C LEU A 275 0.59 -12.90 -15.98
N PRO A 276 0.34 -13.13 -17.29
CA PRO A 276 0.99 -14.22 -18.02
C PRO A 276 2.52 -14.10 -18.13
N LEU A 277 3.08 -12.93 -17.84
CA LEU A 277 4.52 -12.67 -17.85
C LEU A 277 5.18 -12.95 -16.50
N ALA A 278 4.39 -13.08 -15.44
CA ALA A 278 4.89 -13.45 -14.13
C ALA A 278 5.37 -14.92 -14.15
N PRO A 279 6.43 -15.28 -13.40
CA PRO A 279 6.83 -16.68 -13.26
C PRO A 279 5.65 -17.54 -12.79
N THR A 280 5.44 -18.69 -13.43
CA THR A 280 4.31 -19.59 -13.12
C THR A 280 4.30 -19.95 -11.64
N GLY A 281 3.14 -19.80 -10.99
CA GLY A 281 2.97 -20.11 -9.57
C GLY A 281 3.57 -19.09 -8.60
N SER A 282 4.18 -18.00 -9.07
CA SER A 282 4.71 -16.97 -8.17
C SER A 282 3.62 -16.24 -7.38
N ILE A 283 2.49 -15.96 -8.04
CA ILE A 283 1.35 -15.26 -7.42
C ILE A 283 0.54 -16.24 -6.57
N ASP A 284 0.16 -17.39 -7.13
CA ASP A 284 -0.58 -18.41 -6.38
C ASP A 284 0.22 -18.89 -5.16
N GLY A 285 1.51 -19.17 -5.33
CA GLY A 285 2.37 -19.59 -4.22
C GLY A 285 2.54 -18.53 -3.13
N LEU A 286 2.49 -17.24 -3.46
CA LEU A 286 2.50 -16.16 -2.47
C LEU A 286 1.16 -16.09 -1.71
N LEU A 287 0.05 -16.18 -2.45
CA LEU A 287 -1.30 -16.10 -1.87
C LEU A 287 -1.66 -17.35 -1.05
N ASP A 288 -1.13 -18.52 -1.41
CA ASP A 288 -1.36 -19.77 -0.70
C ASP A 288 -0.58 -19.86 0.61
N GLN A 289 0.41 -18.98 0.82
CA GLN A 289 1.09 -18.81 2.11
C GLN A 289 0.27 -17.97 3.10
N VAL A 290 -0.83 -17.35 2.67
CA VAL A 290 -1.70 -16.59 3.56
C VAL A 290 -2.56 -17.57 4.36
N VAL A 291 -2.41 -17.51 5.69
CA VAL A 291 -3.18 -18.31 6.64
C VAL A 291 -4.34 -17.47 7.16
N ILE A 292 -5.56 -17.98 7.00
CA ILE A 292 -6.79 -17.34 7.45
C ILE A 292 -7.37 -18.16 8.60
N GLU A 293 -7.48 -17.57 9.78
CA GLU A 293 -8.06 -18.22 10.96
C GLU A 293 -9.24 -17.44 11.49
N GLN A 294 -10.44 -17.98 11.36
CA GLN A 294 -11.63 -17.38 11.97
C GLN A 294 -11.77 -17.89 13.41
N THR A 295 -11.57 -17.02 14.39
CA THR A 295 -11.55 -17.36 15.83
C THR A 295 -12.93 -17.31 16.48
N SER A 296 -13.88 -16.55 15.91
CA SER A 296 -15.27 -16.51 16.34
C SER A 296 -16.23 -16.20 15.18
N ALA A 297 -17.51 -15.97 15.48
CA ALA A 297 -18.46 -15.50 14.47
C ALA A 297 -18.03 -14.16 13.83
N ASN A 298 -17.36 -13.29 14.60
CA ASN A 298 -17.10 -11.90 14.21
C ASN A 298 -15.61 -11.50 14.34
N THR A 299 -14.72 -12.43 14.66
CA THR A 299 -13.27 -12.17 14.83
C THR A 299 -12.45 -13.23 14.14
N GLY A 300 -11.25 -12.87 13.69
CA GLY A 300 -10.28 -13.77 13.09
C GLY A 300 -8.94 -13.10 12.88
N THR A 301 -8.03 -13.80 12.21
CA THR A 301 -6.70 -13.32 11.85
C THR A 301 -6.38 -13.66 10.40
N ILE A 302 -5.58 -12.80 9.78
CA ILE A 302 -4.96 -13.02 8.48
C ILE A 302 -3.45 -12.97 8.71
N THR A 303 -2.75 -14.05 8.40
CA THR A 303 -1.29 -14.13 8.54
C THR A 303 -0.65 -14.27 7.16
N ALA A 304 0.20 -13.31 6.78
CA ALA A 304 0.89 -13.31 5.49
C ALA A 304 2.43 -13.33 5.68
N PRO A 305 3.19 -13.93 4.75
CA PRO A 305 4.64 -13.90 4.80
C PRO A 305 5.19 -12.51 4.43
N LYS A 306 6.22 -12.07 5.15
CA LYS A 306 7.03 -10.88 4.82
C LYS A 306 8.20 -11.27 3.93
N GLN A 307 8.76 -10.30 3.21
CA GLN A 307 9.92 -10.51 2.33
C GLN A 307 11.19 -10.98 3.06
N ASN A 308 11.31 -10.71 4.36
CA ASN A 308 12.43 -11.15 5.20
C ASN A 308 12.25 -12.58 5.76
N GLY A 309 11.18 -13.28 5.38
CA GLY A 309 10.86 -14.63 5.87
C GLY A 309 10.12 -14.66 7.21
N GLU A 310 9.84 -13.51 7.83
CA GLU A 310 8.93 -13.42 8.97
C GLU A 310 7.46 -13.47 8.49
N THR A 311 6.53 -13.50 9.42
CA THR A 311 5.10 -13.36 9.13
C THR A 311 4.55 -12.06 9.72
N GLU A 312 3.48 -11.56 9.12
CA GLU A 312 2.66 -10.49 9.64
C GLU A 312 1.27 -11.03 9.91
N THR A 313 0.78 -10.87 11.14
CA THR A 313 -0.57 -11.26 11.53
C THR A 313 -1.38 -10.00 11.78
N VAL A 314 -2.50 -9.88 11.07
CA VAL A 314 -3.47 -8.81 11.23
C VAL A 314 -4.72 -9.41 11.85
N GLU A 315 -5.16 -8.84 12.98
CA GLU A 315 -6.46 -9.17 13.56
C GLU A 315 -7.56 -8.50 12.75
N VAL A 316 -8.62 -9.25 12.44
CA VAL A 316 -9.76 -8.75 11.68
C VAL A 316 -11.07 -9.01 12.42
N VAL A 317 -12.01 -8.07 12.27
CA VAL A 317 -13.37 -8.20 12.81
C VAL A 317 -14.42 -7.99 11.72
N LEU A 318 -15.56 -8.65 11.88
CA LEU A 318 -16.73 -8.45 11.04
C LEU A 318 -17.48 -7.20 11.50
N HIS A 319 -17.48 -6.17 10.67
CA HIS A 319 -18.17 -4.90 10.89
C HIS A 319 -19.06 -4.59 9.68
N ASP A 320 -20.36 -4.41 9.90
CA ASP A 320 -21.37 -4.12 8.87
C ASP A 320 -21.28 -5.01 7.62
N GLY A 321 -21.10 -6.31 7.86
CA GLY A 321 -21.03 -7.32 6.79
C GLY A 321 -19.71 -7.32 6.02
N ARG A 322 -18.66 -6.69 6.55
CA ARG A 322 -17.29 -6.67 6.00
C ARG A 322 -16.28 -7.08 7.05
N TRP A 323 -15.37 -7.99 6.69
CA TRP A 323 -14.18 -8.27 7.49
C TRP A 323 -13.14 -7.18 7.26
N LEU A 324 -12.75 -6.49 8.32
CA LEU A 324 -11.84 -5.35 8.30
C LEU A 324 -10.78 -5.51 9.40
N PRO A 325 -9.59 -4.91 9.26
CA PRO A 325 -8.62 -4.84 10.35
C PRO A 325 -9.24 -4.27 11.63
N SER A 326 -8.98 -4.92 12.76
CA SER A 326 -9.60 -4.56 14.05
C SER A 326 -9.26 -3.12 14.44
N GLU A 327 -7.99 -2.74 14.29
CA GLU A 327 -7.52 -1.37 14.55
C GLU A 327 -8.27 -0.33 13.70
N PHE A 328 -8.62 -0.66 12.46
CA PHE A 328 -9.39 0.22 11.60
C PHE A 328 -10.84 0.34 12.10
N VAL A 329 -11.46 -0.76 12.50
CA VAL A 329 -12.83 -0.75 13.06
C VAL A 329 -12.88 0.01 14.38
N ASP A 330 -11.87 -0.15 15.24
CA ASP A 330 -11.77 0.59 16.49
C ASP A 330 -11.67 2.10 16.23
N LEU A 331 -10.88 2.51 15.22
CA LEU A 331 -10.81 3.90 14.77
C LEU A 331 -12.16 4.39 14.22
N LEU A 332 -12.86 3.58 13.41
CA LEU A 332 -14.18 3.92 12.90
C LEU A 332 -15.20 4.11 14.03
N ILE A 333 -15.26 3.17 14.98
CA ILE A 333 -16.20 3.21 16.11
C ILE A 333 -15.89 4.39 17.03
N ALA A 334 -14.63 4.53 17.45
CA ALA A 334 -14.21 5.57 18.39
C ALA A 334 -14.41 6.98 17.84
N ASN A 335 -14.42 7.13 16.51
CA ASN A 335 -14.50 8.42 15.85
C ASN A 335 -15.71 8.53 14.92
N LYS A 336 -16.74 7.70 15.06
CA LYS A 336 -17.87 7.66 14.11
C LYS A 336 -18.48 9.04 13.82
N ASP A 337 -18.63 9.87 14.84
CA ASP A 337 -19.17 11.23 14.74
C ASP A 337 -18.08 12.31 14.51
N ASN A 338 -16.82 11.92 14.35
CA ASN A 338 -15.65 12.79 14.33
C ASN A 338 -14.53 12.29 13.36
N LEU A 339 -14.87 11.44 12.39
CA LEU A 339 -13.90 10.82 11.48
C LEU A 339 -13.16 11.87 10.67
N VAL A 340 -13.89 12.86 10.16
CA VAL A 340 -13.33 14.03 9.47
C VAL A 340 -12.30 14.75 10.35
N GLN A 341 -12.60 14.97 11.63
CA GLN A 341 -11.68 15.67 12.52
C GLN A 341 -10.41 14.84 12.81
N LYS A 342 -10.52 13.52 12.93
CA LYS A 342 -9.34 12.64 13.04
C LYS A 342 -8.51 12.58 11.77
N ALA A 343 -9.17 12.55 10.62
CA ALA A 343 -8.51 12.72 9.34
C ALA A 343 -7.75 14.06 9.29
N LYS A 344 -8.32 15.14 9.86
CA LYS A 344 -7.67 16.46 9.93
C LYS A 344 -6.45 16.49 10.83
N GLU A 345 -6.54 15.87 12.00
CA GLU A 345 -5.41 15.69 12.92
C GLU A 345 -4.28 14.91 12.22
N SER A 346 -4.63 13.82 11.54
CA SER A 346 -3.69 12.97 10.81
C SER A 346 -3.04 13.70 9.63
N ALA A 347 -3.82 14.45 8.84
CA ALA A 347 -3.30 15.26 7.74
C ALA A 347 -2.33 16.35 8.25
N THR A 348 -2.66 16.99 9.38
CA THR A 348 -1.81 17.99 10.02
C THR A 348 -0.51 17.38 10.55
N GLU A 349 -0.58 16.19 11.14
CA GLU A 349 0.60 15.46 11.61
C GLU A 349 1.50 15.04 10.44
N PHE A 350 0.89 14.51 9.36
CA PHE A 350 1.59 14.17 8.13
C PHE A 350 2.32 15.38 7.53
N GLU A 351 1.67 16.54 7.47
CA GLU A 351 2.27 17.79 7.00
C GLU A 351 3.49 18.20 7.84
N LYS A 352 3.43 18.03 9.17
CA LYS A 352 4.57 18.33 10.07
C LYS A 352 5.76 17.40 9.85
N VAL A 353 5.51 16.11 9.62
CA VAL A 353 6.57 15.12 9.32
C VAL A 353 7.18 15.40 7.95
N MET A 354 6.36 15.85 7.00
CA MET A 354 6.77 16.35 5.69
C MET A 354 7.28 17.79 5.77
N SER A 355 8.28 18.05 6.62
CA SER A 355 8.80 19.41 6.83
C SER A 355 9.12 20.14 5.51
N PRO A 356 8.94 21.47 5.42
CA PRO A 356 9.30 22.24 4.23
C PRO A 356 10.77 22.05 3.80
N ALA A 357 11.67 21.77 4.75
CA ALA A 357 13.08 21.51 4.46
C ALA A 357 13.30 20.18 3.70
N SER A 358 12.63 19.10 4.12
CA SER A 358 12.65 17.81 3.40
C SER A 358 11.96 17.91 2.04
N GLN A 359 10.91 18.75 1.92
CA GLN A 359 10.22 19.00 0.66
C GLN A 359 11.13 19.72 -0.35
N VAL A 360 11.81 20.80 0.06
CA VAL A 360 12.74 21.53 -0.82
C VAL A 360 13.90 20.64 -1.27
N GLN A 361 14.44 19.81 -0.38
CA GLN A 361 15.51 18.87 -0.75
C GLN A 361 15.02 17.80 -1.74
N THR A 362 13.81 17.27 -1.54
CA THR A 362 13.20 16.29 -2.44
C THR A 362 12.88 16.91 -3.80
N ALA A 363 12.30 18.11 -3.82
CA ALA A 363 12.01 18.85 -5.04
C ALA A 363 13.30 19.17 -5.83
N ALA A 364 14.35 19.64 -5.15
CA ALA A 364 15.64 19.92 -5.79
C ALA A 364 16.30 18.65 -6.36
N LEU A 365 16.20 17.52 -5.65
CA LEU A 365 16.68 16.23 -6.15
C LEU A 365 15.87 15.78 -7.38
N LEU A 366 14.54 15.89 -7.32
CA LEU A 366 13.66 15.57 -8.44
C LEU A 366 13.92 16.46 -9.65
N GLU A 367 14.17 17.77 -9.45
CA GLU A 367 14.53 18.69 -10.52
C GLU A 367 15.86 18.29 -11.18
N THR A 368 16.86 17.95 -10.36
CA THR A 368 18.20 17.52 -10.83
C THR A 368 18.12 16.27 -11.73
N VAL A 369 17.19 15.36 -11.45
CA VAL A 369 17.00 14.13 -12.25
C VAL A 369 16.04 14.37 -13.42
N SER A 370 14.95 15.09 -13.20
CA SER A 370 13.86 15.24 -14.19
C SER A 370 14.24 16.11 -15.38
N VAL A 371 15.06 17.15 -15.20
CA VAL A 371 15.48 18.03 -16.30
C VAL A 371 16.27 17.26 -17.38
N PRO A 372 17.37 16.56 -17.05
CA PRO A 372 18.16 15.91 -18.09
C PRO A 372 17.45 14.65 -18.65
N VAL A 373 16.66 13.93 -17.85
CA VAL A 373 15.78 12.86 -18.37
C VAL A 373 14.72 13.44 -19.31
N GLY A 374 14.14 14.59 -18.97
CA GLY A 374 13.19 15.30 -19.82
C GLY A 374 13.77 15.69 -21.18
N ALA A 375 15.01 16.14 -21.24
CA ALA A 375 15.70 16.46 -22.48
C ALA A 375 16.00 15.22 -23.35
N ALA A 376 16.32 14.09 -22.71
CA ALA A 376 16.47 12.82 -23.41
C ALA A 376 15.14 12.34 -24.02
N LEU A 377 14.03 12.45 -23.27
CA LEU A 377 12.68 12.16 -23.77
C LEU A 377 12.29 13.07 -24.94
N ASP A 378 12.62 14.37 -24.87
CA ASP A 378 12.39 15.30 -25.98
C ASP A 378 13.13 14.87 -27.25
N SER A 379 14.36 14.37 -27.10
CA SER A 379 15.14 13.86 -28.23
C SER A 379 14.52 12.59 -28.84
N LEU A 380 13.95 11.71 -28.01
CA LEU A 380 13.23 10.52 -28.47
C LEU A 380 11.93 10.89 -29.22
N LEU A 381 11.20 11.90 -28.74
CA LEU A 381 9.99 12.41 -29.39
C LEU A 381 10.32 13.09 -30.73
N ALA A 382 11.40 13.88 -30.77
CA ALA A 382 11.84 14.57 -31.97
C ALA A 382 12.39 13.64 -33.06
N ALA A 383 12.83 12.43 -32.70
CA ALA A 383 13.37 11.48 -33.66
C ALA A 383 12.36 11.17 -34.76
N THR A 384 12.80 11.33 -36.01
CA THR A 384 11.98 11.08 -37.22
C THR A 384 12.30 9.74 -37.88
N ASN A 385 13.39 9.09 -37.46
CA ASN A 385 13.84 7.80 -37.96
C ASN A 385 14.54 6.99 -36.86
N GLN A 386 14.75 5.69 -37.12
CA GLN A 386 15.31 4.75 -36.15
C GLN A 386 16.71 5.14 -35.65
N ARG A 387 17.56 5.70 -36.53
CA ARG A 387 18.93 6.05 -36.17
C ARG A 387 18.98 7.19 -35.16
N GLU A 388 18.16 8.22 -35.36
CA GLU A 388 18.00 9.33 -34.42
C GLU A 388 17.46 8.84 -33.07
N PHE A 389 16.44 7.96 -33.12
CA PHE A 389 15.85 7.39 -31.91
C PHE A 389 16.88 6.58 -31.11
N ASP A 390 17.64 5.70 -31.76
CA ASP A 390 18.67 4.88 -31.13
C ASP A 390 19.79 5.74 -30.51
N GLN A 391 20.20 6.82 -31.19
CA GLN A 391 21.19 7.75 -30.65
C GLN A 391 20.67 8.42 -29.36
N ALA A 392 19.41 8.87 -29.36
CA ALA A 392 18.78 9.46 -28.18
C ALA A 392 18.62 8.43 -27.04
N ALA A 393 18.20 7.21 -27.35
CA ALA A 393 18.01 6.14 -26.37
C ALA A 393 19.33 5.73 -25.72
N MET A 394 20.41 5.61 -26.50
CA MET A 394 21.76 5.36 -26.00
C MET A 394 22.25 6.48 -25.08
N GLY A 395 21.97 7.74 -25.43
CA GLY A 395 22.27 8.88 -24.56
C GLY A 395 21.58 8.77 -23.20
N MET A 396 20.29 8.38 -23.19
CA MET A 396 19.53 8.15 -21.96
C MET A 396 20.14 7.04 -21.09
N VAL A 397 20.52 5.90 -21.70
CA VAL A 397 21.16 4.78 -21.00
C VAL A 397 22.50 5.19 -20.39
N GLN A 398 23.34 5.93 -21.15
CA GLN A 398 24.63 6.42 -20.65
C GLN A 398 24.44 7.37 -19.46
N GLN A 399 23.46 8.28 -19.53
CA GLN A 399 23.16 9.18 -18.43
C GLN A 399 22.67 8.42 -17.19
N ALA A 400 21.79 7.42 -17.36
CA ALA A 400 21.34 6.57 -16.27
C ALA A 400 22.51 5.82 -15.62
N MET A 401 23.45 5.31 -16.42
CA MET A 401 24.68 4.68 -15.90
C MET A 401 25.56 5.66 -15.14
N MET A 402 25.74 6.89 -15.63
CA MET A 402 26.50 7.92 -14.91
C MET A 402 25.83 8.29 -13.57
N MET A 403 24.50 8.43 -13.53
CA MET A 403 23.77 8.68 -12.29
C MET A 403 23.89 7.51 -11.31
N ALA A 404 23.77 6.27 -11.79
CA ALA A 404 23.94 5.07 -10.96
C ALA A 404 25.36 4.98 -10.37
N ALA A 405 26.38 5.27 -11.18
CA ALA A 405 27.77 5.31 -10.72
C ALA A 405 28.02 6.44 -9.70
N GLY A 406 27.45 7.62 -9.93
CA GLY A 406 27.55 8.77 -9.02
C GLY A 406 26.88 8.53 -7.66
N MET A 407 25.73 7.83 -7.63
CA MET A 407 25.06 7.45 -6.39
C MET A 407 25.73 6.27 -5.68
N GLY A 408 26.34 5.34 -6.42
CA GLY A 408 27.09 4.22 -5.85
C GLY A 408 28.38 4.62 -5.11
N ALA A 409 28.99 5.74 -5.49
CA ALA A 409 30.19 6.26 -4.83
C ALA A 409 29.90 7.00 -3.50
N ALA A 410 28.68 7.50 -3.29
CA ALA A 410 28.32 8.27 -2.10
C ALA A 410 28.12 7.41 -0.83
N ASN A 411 27.98 6.09 -0.98
CA ASN A 411 27.86 5.12 0.14
C ASN A 411 29.17 4.35 0.41
N ALA A 412 30.27 4.68 -0.25
CA ALA A 412 31.59 4.18 0.14
C ALA A 412 32.06 4.94 1.40
N ALA A 413 32.11 4.24 2.53
CA ALA A 413 32.61 4.78 3.79
C ALA A 413 33.97 5.50 3.61
N PRO A 414 34.23 6.60 4.35
CA PRO A 414 35.52 7.28 4.25
C PRO A 414 36.66 6.32 4.61
N PRO A 415 37.83 6.43 3.95
CA PRO A 415 38.96 5.56 4.23
C PRO A 415 39.34 5.70 5.71
N SER A 416 39.45 4.56 6.39
CA SER A 416 39.93 4.50 7.76
C SER A 416 41.27 5.23 7.87
N PRO A 417 41.49 6.04 8.93
CA PRO A 417 42.77 6.71 9.11
C PRO A 417 43.88 5.67 9.31
N PRO A 418 45.15 6.03 9.01
CA PRO A 418 46.26 5.08 9.01
C PRO A 418 46.43 4.49 10.41
N GLN A 419 46.42 3.16 10.51
CA GLN A 419 46.82 2.48 11.75
C GLN A 419 48.31 2.70 11.95
N ASP A 420 48.65 3.46 12.98
CA ASP A 420 49.99 3.57 13.52
C ASP A 420 50.49 2.19 13.96
N SER A 421 51.50 1.68 13.25
CA SER A 421 52.20 0.46 13.61
C SER A 421 53.11 0.73 14.81
N LYS A 422 52.75 0.22 16.00
CA LYS A 422 53.69 -0.01 17.09
C LYS A 422 53.50 -1.38 17.71
N ASP A 423 54.62 -2.10 17.74
CA ASP A 423 54.98 -3.22 18.61
C ASP A 423 54.18 -4.53 18.37
N GLY A 424 54.74 -5.70 18.09
CA GLY A 424 56.06 -6.24 18.42
C GLY A 424 55.86 -7.56 19.20
N GLN A 425 56.14 -8.69 18.54
CA GLN A 425 56.37 -10.05 19.09
C GLN A 425 55.16 -11.00 19.38
N PRO A 426 55.37 -12.35 19.45
CA PRO A 426 55.45 -13.22 18.27
C PRO A 426 54.45 -14.40 18.34
N GLN A 427 54.31 -15.05 17.18
CA GLN A 427 53.45 -16.21 16.93
C GLN A 427 53.70 -17.39 17.87
N SER A 428 52.61 -17.96 18.39
CA SER A 428 52.59 -19.37 18.83
C SER A 428 51.48 -20.11 18.11
N SER A 429 51.90 -21.13 17.35
CA SER A 429 51.05 -22.05 16.61
C SER A 429 50.33 -23.02 17.55
N VAL A 430 49.01 -23.11 17.46
CA VAL A 430 48.28 -24.26 18.03
C VAL A 430 47.29 -24.80 17.01
N ARG A 431 47.44 -26.10 16.75
CA ARG A 431 46.70 -26.95 15.82
C ARG A 431 45.21 -27.04 16.15
N VAL A 432 44.43 -27.07 15.08
CA VAL A 432 43.05 -27.59 15.01
C VAL A 432 43.04 -29.09 15.35
N PRO A 433 42.00 -29.57 16.06
CA PRO A 433 41.49 -30.90 15.82
C PRO A 433 40.03 -30.89 15.34
N SER A 434 39.82 -31.76 14.36
CA SER A 434 38.64 -32.13 13.63
C SER A 434 37.48 -32.57 14.53
N ARG A 435 36.24 -32.17 14.21
CA ARG A 435 35.02 -32.77 14.76
C ARG A 435 34.59 -33.98 13.92
N PRO A 436 34.17 -35.11 14.53
CA PRO A 436 33.63 -36.24 13.80
C PRO A 436 32.11 -36.12 13.59
N THR A 437 31.70 -36.58 12.41
CA THR A 437 30.33 -36.82 11.94
C THR A 437 29.68 -37.96 12.73
N LEU A 438 28.43 -37.79 13.16
CA LEU A 438 27.60 -38.88 13.70
C LEU A 438 26.28 -38.95 12.94
N LEU A 439 26.23 -39.94 12.05
CA LEU A 439 25.04 -40.58 11.50
C LEU A 439 24.31 -41.33 12.61
N TRP A 440 22.98 -41.23 12.67
CA TRP A 440 22.14 -42.29 13.21
C TRP A 440 20.97 -42.55 12.28
N ALA A 441 20.79 -43.83 11.97
CA ALA A 441 19.67 -44.39 11.24
C ALA A 441 18.99 -45.46 12.12
N THR A 442 17.67 -45.50 12.00
CA THR A 442 16.73 -46.62 12.16
C THR A 442 16.62 -47.37 13.49
N SER A 443 15.38 -47.39 14.01
CA SER A 443 14.55 -48.60 14.10
C SER A 443 13.08 -48.22 14.11
#